data_AF-A0AAW9A3I6-F1
#
_entry.id   AF-A0AAW9A3I6-F1
#
_cell.length_a   1.000
_cell.length_b   1.000
_cell.length_c   1.000
_cell.angle_alpha   90.00
_cell.angle_beta   90.00
_cell.angle_gamma   90.00
#
_symmetry.space_group_name_H-M   'P 1'
#
loop_
_entity.id
_entity.type
_entity.pdbx_description
1 polymer ?
#
loop_
_entity_poly.entity_id
_entity_poly.type
_entity_poly.pdbx_seq_one_letter_code
_entity_poly.pdbx_strand_id
1 'polypeptide(L)'
;MQRILIVTILGVVILAGCSLVDGKSENEIQTVSSASWVTEFVTWGNESYVVTEEEVNEEEIGAEIGEVTFYSQQEISDTSGNFSNKYKEGTKYYEITDINKKEAIAIEVKEGKFLKAVIFEIWKEETFN
;
A
#
# COMPACT_ATOMS: atom_id res chain seq x y z
N MET A 1 -2.96 54.58 -43.13
CA MET A 1 -1.71 53.97 -42.65
C MET A 1 -1.11 54.88 -41.59
N GLN A 2 -0.73 54.37 -40.42
CA GLN A 2 0.10 55.09 -39.45
C GLN A 2 1.15 54.11 -38.90
N ARG A 3 2.37 54.60 -38.68
CA ARG A 3 3.55 53.75 -38.46
C ARG A 3 3.81 53.52 -36.96
N ILE A 4 4.21 52.29 -36.67
CA ILE A 4 4.95 51.74 -35.52
C ILE A 4 5.46 52.76 -34.49
N LEU A 5 5.23 52.46 -33.21
CA LEU A 5 6.26 52.62 -32.17
C LEU A 5 6.06 51.60 -31.04
N ILE A 6 6.95 50.61 -30.98
CA ILE A 6 7.10 49.72 -29.83
C ILE A 6 7.74 50.55 -28.72
N VAL A 7 7.03 50.71 -27.60
CA VAL A 7 7.56 51.34 -26.39
C VAL A 7 7.77 50.24 -25.34
N THR A 8 8.95 49.63 -25.38
CA THR A 8 9.47 48.82 -24.28
C THR A 8 9.79 49.73 -23.11
N ILE A 9 8.83 49.91 -22.21
CA ILE A 9 9.06 50.59 -20.93
C ILE A 9 9.68 49.61 -19.92
N LEU A 10 10.68 50.12 -19.21
CA LEU A 10 11.50 49.44 -18.21
C LEU A 10 10.65 48.73 -17.15
N GLY A 11 11.19 47.62 -16.65
CA GLY A 11 10.53 46.82 -15.62
C GLY A 11 10.40 47.56 -14.29
N VAL A 12 9.36 47.19 -13.53
CA VAL A 12 9.28 47.44 -12.09
C VAL A 12 9.47 46.10 -11.41
N VAL A 13 10.65 45.90 -10.83
CA VAL A 13 10.91 44.77 -9.93
C VAL A 13 10.20 45.08 -8.60
N ILE A 14 8.99 44.53 -8.43
CA ILE A 14 8.29 44.60 -7.14
C ILE A 14 8.74 43.40 -6.31
N LEU A 15 9.73 43.63 -5.45
CA LEU A 15 10.06 42.72 -4.36
C LEU A 15 8.93 42.76 -3.32
N ALA A 16 7.91 41.92 -3.51
CA ALA A 16 6.91 41.64 -2.49
C ALA A 16 7.56 40.80 -1.38
N GLY A 17 8.15 41.47 -0.40
CA GLY A 17 8.60 40.82 0.84
C GLY A 17 7.39 40.40 1.67
N CYS A 18 7.26 39.10 1.93
CA CYS A 18 6.27 38.58 2.88
C CYS A 18 6.82 38.66 4.31
N SER A 19 6.17 39.43 5.16
CA SER A 19 6.38 39.37 6.62
C SER A 19 5.86 38.04 7.19
N LEU A 20 6.51 37.58 8.26
CA LEU A 20 6.13 36.38 9.02
C LEU A 20 5.26 36.72 10.24
N VAL A 21 4.44 35.74 10.68
CA VAL A 21 3.69 35.66 11.98
C VAL A 21 2.49 36.64 12.07
N ASP A 22 1.26 36.26 12.48
CA ASP A 22 0.65 35.01 13.01
C ASP A 22 -0.82 34.87 12.50
N GLY A 23 -1.69 33.92 12.89
CA GLY A 23 -1.57 32.81 13.85
C GLY A 23 -2.88 32.06 14.16
N LYS A 24 -2.93 30.75 13.81
CA LYS A 24 -3.96 29.73 14.14
C LYS A 24 -5.44 29.92 13.68
N SER A 25 -6.06 28.75 13.43
CA SER A 25 -7.51 28.45 13.49
C SER A 25 -8.42 29.02 12.37
N GLU A 26 -9.25 28.25 11.63
CA GLU A 26 -9.53 26.79 11.57
C GLU A 26 -9.96 26.36 10.15
N ASN A 27 -9.95 25.05 9.91
CA ASN A 27 -10.54 24.38 8.73
C ASN A 27 -9.81 24.59 7.39
N GLU A 28 -8.50 24.36 7.36
CA GLU A 28 -7.97 23.59 6.23
C GLU A 28 -8.64 22.22 6.25
N ILE A 29 -9.39 21.89 5.20
CA ILE A 29 -9.69 20.50 4.91
C ILE A 29 -8.34 19.88 4.55
N GLN A 30 -7.74 19.25 5.56
CA GLN A 30 -6.57 18.41 5.38
C GLN A 30 -7.03 17.23 4.54
N THR A 31 -6.91 17.38 3.21
CA THR A 31 -7.10 16.30 2.26
C THR A 31 -6.02 15.28 2.54
N VAL A 32 -6.31 14.39 3.48
CA VAL A 32 -5.63 13.11 3.61
C VAL A 32 -5.76 12.46 2.25
N SER A 33 -4.69 12.58 1.47
CA SER A 33 -4.43 11.72 0.34
C SER A 33 -4.31 10.33 0.92
N SER A 34 -5.47 9.66 1.07
CA SER A 34 -5.55 8.24 1.33
C SER A 34 -5.01 7.57 0.09
N ALA A 35 -3.68 7.50 0.02
CA ALA A 35 -3.03 6.61 -0.90
C ALA A 35 -3.59 5.22 -0.61
N SER A 36 -4.11 4.60 -1.67
CA SER A 36 -4.87 3.37 -1.61
C SER A 36 -4.03 2.28 -2.25
N TRP A 37 -3.63 1.30 -1.46
CA TRP A 37 -2.96 0.10 -1.93
C TRP A 37 -3.66 -0.48 -3.16
N VAL A 38 -2.91 -0.68 -4.24
CA VAL A 38 -3.48 -1.17 -5.51
C VAL A 38 -3.76 -2.68 -5.50
N THR A 39 -3.23 -3.39 -4.51
CA THR A 39 -3.39 -4.83 -4.29
C THR A 39 -3.65 -5.13 -2.81
N GLU A 40 -4.29 -6.27 -2.55
CA GLU A 40 -4.41 -6.82 -1.20
C GLU A 40 -3.12 -7.59 -0.85
N PHE A 41 -2.56 -7.34 0.33
CA PHE A 41 -1.34 -8.03 0.76
C PHE A 41 -1.31 -8.24 2.27
N VAL A 42 -0.48 -9.21 2.65
CA VAL A 42 -0.07 -9.46 4.03
C VAL A 42 1.46 -9.43 4.12
N THR A 43 2.00 -9.22 5.30
CA THR A 43 3.41 -9.54 5.60
C THR A 43 3.49 -10.71 6.56
N TRP A 44 4.58 -11.45 6.49
CA TRP A 44 4.92 -12.49 7.45
C TRP A 44 6.41 -12.35 7.81
N GLY A 45 6.66 -11.89 9.04
CA GLY A 45 7.99 -11.49 9.50
C GLY A 45 8.52 -10.23 8.79
N ASN A 46 9.30 -10.43 7.73
CA ASN A 46 9.92 -9.36 6.92
C ASN A 46 9.55 -9.46 5.43
N GLU A 47 8.77 -10.47 5.05
CA GLU A 47 8.47 -10.83 3.66
C GLU A 47 7.02 -10.39 3.33
N SER A 48 6.78 -9.82 2.14
CA SER A 48 5.46 -9.33 1.71
C SER A 48 4.84 -10.27 0.68
N TYR A 49 3.56 -10.64 0.86
CA TYR A 49 2.83 -11.56 -0.02
C TYR A 49 1.55 -10.89 -0.54
N VAL A 50 1.38 -10.86 -1.86
CA VAL A 50 0.17 -10.38 -2.52
C VAL A 50 -0.87 -11.49 -2.49
N VAL A 51 -2.03 -11.20 -1.89
CA VAL A 51 -3.15 -12.16 -1.82
C VAL A 51 -3.85 -12.19 -3.17
N THR A 52 -3.98 -13.38 -3.74
CA THR A 52 -4.56 -13.62 -5.06
C THR A 52 -6.01 -14.10 -4.96
N GLU A 53 -6.70 -14.23 -6.09
CA GLU A 53 -8.02 -14.88 -6.16
C GLU A 53 -7.93 -16.41 -6.24
N GLU A 54 -6.73 -17.01 -6.23
CA GLU A 54 -6.51 -18.46 -6.28
C GLU A 54 -6.88 -19.08 -4.92
N GLU A 55 -7.88 -19.97 -4.92
CA GLU A 55 -8.25 -20.76 -3.74
C GLU A 55 -7.28 -21.95 -3.57
N VAL A 56 -6.90 -22.23 -2.33
CA VAL A 56 -6.09 -23.41 -1.96
C VAL A 56 -7.01 -24.44 -1.31
N ASN A 57 -6.90 -25.72 -1.70
CA ASN A 57 -7.77 -26.76 -1.15
C ASN A 57 -7.37 -27.08 0.29
N GLU A 58 -8.35 -27.42 1.14
CA GLU A 58 -8.11 -27.77 2.56
C GLU A 58 -7.11 -28.93 2.72
N GLU A 59 -7.09 -29.87 1.77
CA GLU A 59 -6.16 -31.01 1.71
C GLU A 59 -4.70 -30.62 1.39
N GLU A 60 -4.47 -29.40 0.90
CA GLU A 60 -3.13 -28.85 0.61
C GLU A 60 -2.61 -27.98 1.77
N ILE A 61 -3.42 -27.70 2.80
CA ILE A 61 -3.06 -26.81 3.91
C ILE A 61 -2.11 -27.51 4.89
N GLY A 62 -0.95 -26.90 5.09
CA GLY A 62 0.10 -27.35 6.00
C GLY A 62 -0.03 -26.77 7.41
N ALA A 63 1.11 -26.58 8.07
CA ALA A 63 1.14 -26.03 9.43
C ALA A 63 0.71 -24.55 9.48
N GLU A 64 0.04 -24.15 10.57
CA GLU A 64 -0.16 -22.74 10.92
C GLU A 64 1.21 -22.09 11.22
N ILE A 65 1.52 -20.98 10.55
CA ILE A 65 2.81 -20.27 10.64
C ILE A 65 2.69 -18.86 11.22
N GLY A 66 1.48 -18.42 11.53
CA GLY A 66 1.19 -17.16 12.18
C GLY A 66 -0.23 -16.68 11.92
N GLU A 67 -0.49 -15.46 12.37
CA GLU A 67 -1.73 -14.73 12.14
C GLU A 67 -1.42 -13.24 11.97
N VAL A 68 -2.36 -12.49 11.37
CA VAL A 68 -2.32 -11.02 11.34
C VAL A 68 -2.27 -10.50 12.78
N THR A 69 -1.20 -9.78 13.12
CA THR A 69 -1.05 -9.10 14.42
C THR A 69 -1.35 -7.60 14.34
N PHE A 70 -1.43 -7.02 13.14
CA PHE A 70 -1.80 -5.64 12.93
C PHE A 70 -2.51 -5.46 11.58
N TYR A 71 -3.60 -4.69 11.57
CA TYR A 71 -4.38 -4.40 10.37
C TYR A 71 -4.57 -2.90 10.14
N SER A 72 -4.31 -2.42 8.91
CA SER A 72 -4.64 -1.06 8.50
C SER A 72 -4.89 -0.93 7.00
N GLN A 73 -6.04 -0.35 6.63
CA GLN A 73 -6.31 0.07 5.24
C GLN A 73 -5.62 1.40 4.87
N GLN A 74 -5.07 2.13 5.84
CA GLN A 74 -4.28 3.33 5.56
C GLN A 74 -2.89 2.91 5.09
N GLU A 75 -2.39 3.51 4.02
CA GLU A 75 -0.98 3.43 3.65
C GLU A 75 -0.10 3.99 4.78
N ILE A 76 0.73 3.13 5.34
CA ILE A 76 1.68 3.44 6.42
C ILE A 76 3.06 2.90 6.05
N SER A 77 4.12 3.55 6.53
CA SER A 77 5.50 3.19 6.21
C SER A 77 6.05 1.97 6.94
N ASP A 78 5.39 1.55 8.02
CA ASP A 78 5.79 0.37 8.81
C ASP A 78 4.71 -0.70 8.71
N THR A 79 5.01 -1.74 7.93
CA THR A 79 4.20 -2.94 7.74
C THR A 79 4.96 -4.19 8.19
N SER A 80 5.93 -4.03 9.09
CA SER A 80 6.75 -5.14 9.60
C SER A 80 5.98 -6.11 10.50
N GLY A 81 6.51 -7.32 10.68
CA GLY A 81 5.86 -8.38 11.44
C GLY A 81 4.78 -9.09 10.61
N ASN A 82 3.57 -9.20 11.18
CA ASN A 82 2.43 -9.81 10.50
C ASN A 82 1.34 -8.75 10.25
N PHE A 83 1.57 -7.91 9.23
CA PHE A 83 0.68 -6.85 8.80
C PHE A 83 -0.35 -7.37 7.79
N SER A 84 -1.49 -6.68 7.69
CA SER A 84 -2.45 -6.87 6.61
C SER A 84 -3.15 -5.56 6.24
N ASN A 85 -3.31 -5.28 4.94
CA ASN A 85 -4.09 -4.13 4.48
C ASN A 85 -5.60 -4.41 4.33
N LYS A 86 -6.03 -5.68 4.48
CA LYS A 86 -7.41 -6.13 4.17
C LYS A 86 -8.03 -7.00 5.25
N TYR A 87 -7.32 -8.06 5.63
CA TYR A 87 -7.71 -9.08 6.59
C TYR A 87 -7.47 -8.62 8.03
N LYS A 88 -8.34 -9.01 8.96
CA LYS A 88 -8.32 -8.52 10.35
C LYS A 88 -7.28 -9.25 11.19
N GLU A 89 -6.96 -8.68 12.35
CA GLU A 89 -6.21 -9.36 13.41
C GLU A 89 -6.81 -10.75 13.71
N GLY A 90 -5.96 -11.75 13.87
CA GLY A 90 -6.36 -13.16 14.01
C GLY A 90 -6.70 -13.89 12.70
N THR A 91 -6.64 -13.25 11.52
CA THR A 91 -6.64 -13.99 10.25
C THR A 91 -5.35 -14.79 10.15
N LYS A 92 -5.47 -16.10 9.95
CA LYS A 92 -4.36 -17.05 10.03
C LYS A 92 -3.62 -17.24 8.71
N TYR A 93 -2.34 -17.59 8.84
CA TYR A 93 -1.42 -17.94 7.76
C TYR A 93 -0.98 -19.40 7.91
N TYR A 94 -0.91 -20.11 6.80
CA TYR A 94 -0.54 -21.52 6.73
C TYR A 94 0.52 -21.78 5.66
N GLU A 95 1.32 -22.83 5.85
CA GLU A 95 2.10 -23.42 4.75
C GLU A 95 1.15 -24.03 3.71
N ILE A 96 1.59 -24.10 2.45
CA ILE A 96 0.94 -24.88 1.40
C ILE A 96 1.83 -26.10 1.14
N THR A 97 1.24 -27.28 1.09
CA THR A 97 1.95 -28.55 0.89
C THR A 97 2.75 -28.52 -0.42
N ASP A 98 3.98 -29.01 -0.37
CA ASP A 98 4.97 -29.02 -1.46
C ASP A 98 5.36 -27.66 -2.07
N ILE A 99 4.89 -26.52 -1.53
CA ILE A 99 5.30 -25.17 -1.91
C ILE A 99 6.23 -24.56 -0.85
N ASN A 100 7.29 -23.87 -1.27
CA ASN A 100 8.13 -23.16 -0.30
C ASN A 100 7.38 -21.92 0.22
N LYS A 101 7.34 -21.72 1.53
CA LYS A 101 6.75 -20.51 2.12
C LYS A 101 7.42 -19.19 1.71
N LYS A 102 8.63 -19.23 1.12
CA LYS A 102 9.25 -18.06 0.45
C LYS A 102 8.72 -17.79 -0.96
N GLU A 103 7.85 -18.64 -1.49
CA GLU A 103 7.19 -18.53 -2.79
C GLU A 103 5.71 -18.21 -2.61
N ALA A 104 4.99 -19.00 -1.80
CA ALA A 104 3.60 -18.70 -1.43
C ALA A 104 3.18 -19.27 -0.05
N ILE A 105 2.16 -18.66 0.54
CA ILE A 105 1.49 -19.09 1.79
C ILE A 105 -0.03 -19.07 1.60
N ALA A 106 -0.79 -19.78 2.44
CA ALA A 106 -2.25 -19.75 2.44
C ALA A 106 -2.79 -18.83 3.53
N ILE A 107 -3.85 -18.07 3.22
CA ILE A 107 -4.52 -17.12 4.12
C ILE A 107 -5.95 -17.58 4.35
N GLU A 108 -6.34 -17.84 5.60
CA GLU A 108 -7.71 -18.25 5.93
C GLU A 108 -8.64 -17.02 5.98
N VAL A 109 -9.33 -16.77 4.87
CA VAL A 109 -10.18 -15.58 4.70
C VAL A 109 -11.59 -15.77 5.28
N LYS A 110 -12.01 -17.03 5.47
CA LYS A 110 -13.18 -17.50 6.23
C LYS A 110 -12.89 -18.92 6.72
N GLU A 111 -13.64 -19.40 7.71
CA GLU A 111 -13.58 -20.79 8.19
C GLU A 111 -13.56 -21.79 7.02
N GLY A 112 -12.46 -22.54 6.89
CA GLY A 112 -12.25 -23.53 5.83
C GLY A 112 -12.08 -22.97 4.40
N LYS A 113 -11.91 -21.64 4.22
CA LYS A 113 -11.64 -21.03 2.92
C LYS A 113 -10.28 -20.32 2.93
N PHE A 114 -9.39 -20.80 2.08
CA PHE A 114 -8.01 -20.33 1.97
C PHE A 114 -7.77 -19.66 0.61
N LEU A 115 -7.12 -18.50 0.62
CA LEU A 115 -6.58 -17.87 -0.59
C LEU A 115 -5.05 -17.95 -0.58
N LYS A 116 -4.46 -18.17 -1.74
CA LYS A 116 -3.00 -18.16 -1.93
C LYS A 116 -2.48 -16.73 -1.93
N ALA A 117 -1.44 -16.49 -1.15
CA ALA A 117 -0.67 -15.26 -1.18
C ALA A 117 0.74 -15.56 -1.71
N VAL A 118 1.10 -14.94 -2.83
CA VAL A 118 2.39 -15.15 -3.53
C VAL A 118 3.37 -14.06 -3.10
N ILE A 119 4.63 -14.42 -2.87
CA ILE A 119 5.70 -13.47 -2.49
C ILE A 119 5.76 -12.34 -3.54
N PHE A 120 5.88 -11.10 -3.07
CA PHE A 120 5.75 -9.91 -3.92
C PHE A 120 6.68 -9.89 -5.14
N GLU A 121 7.93 -10.36 -5.00
CA GLU A 121 8.87 -10.36 -6.12
C GLU A 121 8.48 -11.38 -7.21
N ILE A 122 8.02 -12.59 -6.85
CA ILE A 122 7.52 -13.57 -7.84
C ILE A 122 6.24 -13.04 -8.49
N TRP A 123 5.27 -12.56 -7.69
CA TRP A 123 4.03 -12.00 -8.23
C TRP A 123 4.28 -10.87 -9.23
N LYS A 124 5.25 -10.00 -8.94
CA LYS A 124 5.67 -8.89 -9.80
C LYS A 124 6.37 -9.38 -11.06
N GLU A 125 7.23 -10.39 -10.97
CA GLU A 125 7.86 -11.01 -12.15
C GLU A 125 6.85 -11.73 -13.05
N GLU A 126 5.83 -12.38 -12.49
CA GLU A 126 4.78 -13.07 -13.27
C GLU A 126 3.75 -12.11 -13.89
N THR A 127 3.47 -10.97 -13.24
CA THR A 127 2.41 -10.02 -13.65
C THR A 127 2.88 -8.98 -14.67
N PHE A 128 4.17 -8.62 -14.68
CA PHE A 128 4.68 -7.47 -15.45
C PHE A 128 5.78 -7.77 -16.48
N ASN A 129 6.09 -9.05 -16.73
CA ASN A 129 6.99 -9.50 -17.81
C ASN A 129 6.22 -10.00 -19.05
#